data_AF-A0A6J4JTX6-F1
#
_entry.id   AF-A0A6J4JTX6-F1
#
_cell.length_a   1.000
_cell.length_b   1.000
_cell.length_c   1.000
_cell.angle_alpha   90.00
_cell.angle_beta   90.00
_cell.angle_gamma   90.00
#
_symmetry.space_group_name_H-M   'P 1'
#
loop_
_entity.id
_entity.type
_entity.pdbx_description
1 polymer ?
#
loop_
_entity_poly.entity_id
_entity_poly.type
_entity_poly.pdbx_seq_one_letter_code
_entity_poly.pdbx_strand_id
1 'polypeptide(L)'
;MTRLVAALQALGLEGEVALAGRWVKLRGERYAVYVAETTSGSGYYTWGEDPVARVVTFYRDPAEAIVAGLRRATYQGDERDAAQEGD
;
A
#
# COMPACT_ATOMS: atom_id res chain seq x y z
N MET A 1 6.02 -0.04 20.18
CA MET A 1 5.11 0.28 19.07
C MET A 1 5.95 0.72 17.88
N THR A 2 5.80 0.08 16.71
CA THR A 2 6.55 0.41 15.49
C THR A 2 6.04 1.70 14.86
N ARG A 3 6.86 2.36 14.03
CA ARG A 3 6.45 3.55 13.26
C ARG A 3 5.28 3.26 12.31
N LEU A 4 5.22 2.05 11.76
CA LEU A 4 4.10 1.63 10.90
C LEU A 4 2.76 1.61 11.64
N VAL A 5 2.68 0.91 12.79
CA VAL A 5 1.49 0.91 13.67
C VAL A 5 1.12 2.33 14.15
N ALA A 6 2.10 3.16 14.49
CA ALA A 6 1.83 4.54 14.89
C ALA A 6 1.19 5.36 13.76
N ALA A 7 1.67 5.20 12.52
CA ALA A 7 1.08 5.85 11.35
C ALA A 7 -0.34 5.35 11.05
N LEU A 8 -0.57 4.04 11.18
CA LEU A 8 -1.90 3.45 11.03
C LEU A 8 -2.92 4.10 11.97
N GLN A 9 -2.55 4.22 13.26
CA GLN A 9 -3.38 4.85 14.29
C GLN A 9 -3.57 6.35 14.04
N ALA A 10 -2.51 7.07 13.67
CA ALA A 10 -2.57 8.51 13.38
C ALA A 10 -3.48 8.83 12.18
N LEU A 11 -3.56 7.92 11.21
CA LEU A 11 -4.48 8.02 10.08
C LEU A 11 -5.93 7.60 10.42
N GLY A 12 -6.18 7.10 11.64
CA GLY A 12 -7.50 6.62 12.06
C GLY A 12 -7.97 5.39 11.28
N LEU A 13 -7.04 4.58 10.79
CA LEU A 13 -7.32 3.41 9.95
C LEU A 13 -7.30 2.12 10.76
N GLU A 14 -8.17 1.18 10.40
CA GLU A 14 -8.16 -0.18 10.90
C GLU A 14 -7.40 -1.11 9.94
N GLY A 15 -6.65 -2.06 10.49
CA GLY A 15 -5.89 -3.04 9.71
C GLY A 15 -5.41 -4.21 10.55
N GLU A 16 -5.17 -5.34 9.89
CA GLU A 16 -4.58 -6.51 10.55
C GLU A 16 -3.08 -6.26 10.72
N VAL A 17 -2.60 -6.32 11.97
CA VAL A 17 -1.20 -6.10 12.32
C VAL A 17 -0.54 -7.44 12.61
N ALA A 18 0.58 -7.71 11.95
CA ALA A 18 1.37 -8.93 12.11
C ALA A 18 2.85 -8.62 12.32
N LEU A 19 3.63 -9.67 12.62
CA LEU A 19 5.10 -9.62 12.75
C LEU A 19 5.57 -8.47 13.66
N ALA A 20 5.01 -8.42 14.87
CA ALA A 20 5.33 -7.42 15.89
C ALA A 20 5.17 -5.96 15.43
N GLY A 21 4.21 -5.68 14.54
CA GLY A 21 3.90 -4.33 14.07
C GLY A 21 4.59 -3.95 12.75
N ARG A 22 5.46 -4.82 12.23
CA ARG A 22 6.19 -4.54 10.99
C ARG A 22 5.38 -4.80 9.73
N TRP A 23 4.26 -5.51 9.85
CA TRP A 23 3.39 -5.84 8.74
C TRP A 23 1.97 -5.39 9.05
N VAL A 24 1.36 -4.73 8.08
CA VAL A 24 -0.03 -4.28 8.15
C VAL A 24 -0.74 -4.68 6.87
N LYS A 25 -1.91 -5.30 7.01
CA LYS A 25 -2.86 -5.53 5.91
C LYS A 25 -4.07 -4.62 6.11
N LEU A 26 -4.43 -3.91 5.04
CA LEU A 26 -5.52 -2.94 4.98
C LEU A 26 -6.56 -3.40 3.98
N ARG A 27 -7.82 -3.13 4.29
CA ARG A 27 -8.90 -3.29 3.31
C ARG A 27 -8.91 -2.05 2.41
N GLY A 28 -8.46 -2.20 1.17
CA GLY A 28 -8.76 -1.24 0.11
C GLY A 28 -10.16 -1.47 -0.46
N GLU A 29 -10.63 -0.54 -1.30
CA GLU A 29 -11.96 -0.63 -1.91
C GLU A 29 -12.07 -1.82 -2.87
N ARG A 30 -11.07 -2.03 -3.73
CA ARG A 30 -11.05 -3.12 -4.72
C ARG A 30 -10.32 -4.38 -4.22
N TYR A 31 -9.24 -4.21 -3.48
CA TYR A 31 -8.38 -5.30 -3.04
C TYR A 31 -7.66 -4.95 -1.73
N ALA A 32 -7.13 -5.96 -1.05
CA ALA A 32 -6.32 -5.76 0.14
C ALA A 32 -4.96 -5.13 -0.19
N VAL A 33 -4.51 -4.23 0.66
CA VAL A 33 -3.21 -3.55 0.57
C VAL A 33 -2.33 -4.05 1.70
N TYR A 34 -1.07 -4.31 1.39
CA TYR A 34 -0.08 -4.76 2.34
C TYR A 34 1.02 -3.72 2.46
N VAL A 35 1.43 -3.42 3.69
CA VAL A 35 2.56 -2.56 4.00
C VAL A 35 3.50 -3.30 4.94
N ALA A 36 4.78 -3.37 4.58
CA ALA A 36 5.80 -4.04 5.37
C ALA A 36 7.00 -3.12 5.60
N GLU A 37 7.43 -3.00 6.85
CA GLU A 37 8.68 -2.34 7.23
C GLU A 37 9.88 -3.20 6.82
N THR A 38 10.94 -2.57 6.32
CA THR A 38 12.18 -3.28 6.00
C THR A 38 12.84 -3.84 7.26
N THR A 39 13.63 -4.92 7.11
CA THR A 39 14.32 -5.55 8.24
C THR A 39 15.30 -4.61 8.95
N SER A 40 15.84 -3.63 8.23
CA SER A 40 16.72 -2.56 8.73
C SER A 40 15.97 -1.40 9.38
N GLY A 41 14.63 -1.33 9.28
CA GLY A 41 13.83 -0.20 9.77
C GLY A 41 14.01 1.10 8.97
N SER A 42 14.52 1.00 7.74
CA SER A 42 14.88 2.15 6.90
C SER A 42 13.80 2.58 5.91
N GLY A 43 12.68 1.87 5.85
CA GLY A 43 11.55 2.23 5.00
C GLY A 43 10.48 1.15 4.95
N TYR A 44 9.60 1.27 3.97
CA TYR A 44 8.37 0.50 3.88
C TYR A 44 8.09 0.11 2.43
N TYR A 45 7.73 -1.15 2.22
CA TYR A 45 7.21 -1.63 0.95
C TYR A 45 5.69 -1.67 1.02
N THR A 46 5.03 -1.27 -0.06
CA THR A 46 3.56 -1.36 -0.21
C THR A 46 3.17 -2.00 -1.53
N TRP A 47 2.22 -2.92 -1.48
CA TRP A 47 1.68 -3.63 -2.65
C TRP A 47 0.21 -4.01 -2.46
N GLY A 48 -0.50 -4.22 -3.57
CA GLY A 48 -1.87 -4.73 -3.59
C GLY A 48 -1.96 -6.24 -3.80
N GLU A 49 -3.10 -6.84 -3.46
CA GLU A 49 -3.40 -8.25 -3.76
C GLU A 49 -3.79 -8.49 -5.24
N ASP A 50 -4.09 -7.43 -5.99
CA ASP A 50 -4.45 -7.51 -7.40
C ASP A 50 -3.32 -8.17 -8.23
N PRO A 51 -3.60 -9.30 -8.92
CA PRO A 51 -2.60 -10.02 -9.70
C PRO A 51 -2.13 -9.26 -10.94
N VAL A 52 -2.91 -8.32 -11.48
CA VAL A 52 -2.58 -7.51 -12.66
C VAL A 52 -1.83 -6.24 -12.25
N ALA A 53 -2.19 -5.65 -11.10
CA ALA A 53 -1.61 -4.42 -10.58
C ALA A 53 -0.54 -4.65 -9.48
N ARG A 54 0.12 -5.81 -9.45
CA ARG A 54 1.06 -6.23 -8.39
C ARG A 54 2.40 -5.49 -8.44
N VAL A 55 2.36 -4.18 -8.30
CA VAL A 55 3.52 -3.30 -8.21
C VAL A 55 3.91 -3.13 -6.75
N VAL A 56 5.13 -3.54 -6.42
CA VAL A 56 5.74 -3.27 -5.11
C VAL A 56 6.46 -1.93 -5.19
N THR A 57 6.20 -1.04 -4.24
CA THR A 57 6.82 0.29 -4.21
C THR A 57 7.40 0.58 -2.84
N PHE A 58 8.57 1.22 -2.81
CA PHE A 58 9.29 1.58 -1.60
C PHE A 58 9.05 3.05 -1.21
N TYR A 59 8.88 3.29 0.09
CA TYR A 59 8.73 4.60 0.70
C TYR A 59 9.61 4.73 1.93
N ARG A 60 10.01 5.96 2.25
CA ARG A 60 10.74 6.26 3.51
C ARG A 60 9.80 6.51 4.67
N ASP A 61 8.58 6.99 4.38
CA ASP A 61 7.57 7.30 5.36
C ASP A 61 6.45 6.24 5.35
N PRO A 62 6.01 5.75 6.53
CA PRO A 62 4.98 4.73 6.61
C PRO A 62 3.58 5.24 6.22
N ALA A 63 3.26 6.50 6.51
CA ALA A 63 1.96 7.07 6.14
C ALA A 63 1.87 7.24 4.62
N GLU A 64 2.95 7.67 3.96
CA GLU A 64 3.03 7.68 2.50
C GLU A 64 2.80 6.30 1.89
N ALA A 65 3.45 5.26 2.44
CA ALA A 65 3.30 3.88 1.97
C ALA A 65 1.84 3.37 2.09
N ILE A 66 1.19 3.67 3.22
CA ILE A 66 -0.21 3.32 3.49
C ILE A 66 -1.12 4.04 2.49
N VAL A 67 -1.01 5.37 2.39
CA VAL A 67 -1.88 6.19 1.54
C VAL A 67 -1.71 5.83 0.08
N ALA A 68 -0.47 5.62 -0.39
CA ALA A 68 -0.21 5.23 -1.77
C ALA A 68 -0.81 3.86 -2.10
N GLY A 69 -0.70 2.90 -1.19
CA GLY A 69 -1.34 1.59 -1.34
C GLY A 69 -2.86 1.70 -1.46
N LEU A 70 -3.49 2.43 -0.53
CA LEU A 70 -4.95 2.63 -0.55
C LEU A 70 -5.43 3.36 -1.81
N ARG A 71 -4.74 4.42 -2.25
CA ARG A 71 -5.05 5.14 -3.49
C ARG A 71 -5.02 4.22 -4.71
N ARG A 72 -4.05 3.30 -4.80
CA ARG A 72 -4.02 2.32 -5.89
C ARG A 72 -5.18 1.33 -5.81
N ALA A 73 -5.61 0.97 -4.60
CA ALA A 73 -6.76 0.10 -4.38
C ALA A 73 -8.12 0.78 -4.63
N THR A 74 -8.16 2.09 -4.86
CA THR A 74 -9.35 2.82 -5.34
C THR A 74 -9.26 3.16 -6.83
N TYR A 75 -8.05 3.36 -7.35
CA TYR A 75 -7.84 3.78 -8.74
C TYR A 75 -8.41 2.74 -9.72
N GLN A 76 -9.31 3.20 -10.59
CA GLN A 76 -9.95 2.34 -11.59
C GLN A 76 -9.06 2.06 -12.79
N GLY A 77 -8.05 2.89 -13.08
CA GLY A 77 -7.21 2.75 -14.26
C GLY A 77 -8.06 2.76 -15.52
N ASP A 78 -8.19 3.92 -16.16
CA ASP A 78 -8.67 3.98 -17.53
C ASP A 78 -7.73 3.13 -18.41
N GLU A 79 -8.11 1.88 -18.66
CA GLU A 79 -7.48 0.99 -19.64
C GLU A 79 -7.77 1.45 -21.09
N ARG A 80 -8.29 2.68 -21.31
CA ARG A 80 -8.65 3.23 -22.63
C ARG A 80 -7.64 4.18 -23.26
N ASP A 81 -6.71 4.76 -22.50
CA ASP A 81 -5.84 5.82 -23.04
C ASP A 81 -4.46 5.34 -23.54
N ALA A 82 -4.16 4.04 -23.47
CA ALA A 82 -2.90 3.49 -23.99
C ALA A 82 -3.03 2.80 -25.37
N ALA A 83 -4.24 2.76 -25.96
CA ALA A 83 -4.51 2.05 -27.22
C ALA A 83 -4.92 2.95 -28.40
N GLN A 84 -4.81 4.28 -28.28
CA GLN A 84 -5.20 5.21 -29.35
C GLN A 84 -4.09 6.19 -29.75
N GLU A 85 -2.91 5.66 -30.06
CA GLU A 85 -1.96 6.31 -30.98
C GLU A 85 -1.44 5.24 -31.96
N GLY A 86 -2.08 5.18 -33.11
CA GLY A 86 -1.76 4.23 -34.17
C GLY A 86 -2.85 4.20 -35.25
N ASP A 87 -3.09 5.36 -35.86
CA ASP A 87 -3.70 5.47 -37.20
C ASP A 87 -2.58 5.70 -38.22
#